data_AF-A0A941UIJ6-F1
#
_entry.id   AF-A0A941UIJ6-F1
#
_cell.length_a   1.000
_cell.length_b   1.000
_cell.length_c   1.000
_cell.angle_alpha   90.00
_cell.angle_beta   90.00
_cell.angle_gamma   90.00
#
_symmetry.space_group_name_H-M   'P 1'
#
loop_
_entity.id
_entity.type
_entity.pdbx_description
1 polymer ?
#
loop_
_entity_poly.entity_id
_entity_poly.type
_entity_poly.pdbx_seq_one_letter_code
_entity_poly.pdbx_strand_id
1 'polypeptide(L)'
;MSNGNLALKRSPGQGSPPRIITSGRALSRRGGYGAFLGTPVGTRQEIAAEILKLRNDGADIIKIITSGVVSFELPGTVTAGGFGADDVLFIVAEAGKHGLAVMAHANGEAAIRAAAEAGVRSIEHGFFMTDAALDILAVHKVFWVPTAGALRRAVERAEAR
;
A
#
# COMPACT_ATOMS: atom_id res chain seq x y z
N MET A 1 -19.41 8.24 -17.27
CA MET A 1 -19.03 9.60 -16.85
C MET A 1 -17.96 9.43 -15.77
N SER A 2 -16.70 9.83 -16.02
CA SER A 2 -15.60 9.62 -15.09
C SER A 2 -15.59 10.72 -14.03
N ASN A 3 -16.05 10.40 -12.82
CA ASN A 3 -15.99 11.31 -11.69
C ASN A 3 -14.88 10.83 -10.74
N GLY A 4 -13.66 11.31 -10.97
CA GLY A 4 -12.57 11.18 -10.01
C GLY A 4 -11.20 10.84 -10.62
N ASN A 5 -10.25 11.74 -10.34
CA ASN A 5 -8.80 11.53 -10.30
C ASN A 5 -7.95 11.58 -11.60
N LEU A 6 -6.97 12.50 -11.56
CA LEU A 6 -5.80 12.68 -12.44
C LEU A 6 -6.08 12.88 -13.94
N ALA A 7 -6.18 14.14 -14.37
CA ALA A 7 -6.12 14.51 -15.77
C ALA A 7 -4.68 14.44 -16.30
N LEU A 8 -4.40 13.50 -17.20
CA LEU A 8 -3.15 13.44 -17.96
C LEU A 8 -3.14 14.54 -19.03
N LYS A 9 -2.22 15.51 -18.92
CA LYS A 9 -1.90 16.43 -20.02
C LYS A 9 -1.10 15.67 -21.08
N ARG A 10 -1.55 15.70 -22.33
CA ARG A 10 -0.84 15.10 -23.47
C ARG A 10 0.19 16.07 -24.04
N SER A 11 1.38 15.56 -24.37
CA SER A 11 2.31 16.24 -25.28
C SER A 11 2.08 15.73 -26.71
N PRO A 12 2.20 16.58 -27.76
CA PRO A 12 2.10 16.13 -29.14
C PRO A 12 3.14 15.05 -29.46
N GLY A 13 2.74 13.99 -30.18
CA GLY A 13 3.65 12.95 -30.69
C GLY A 13 3.90 11.75 -29.77
N GLN A 14 3.35 11.71 -28.56
CA GLN A 14 3.33 10.47 -27.75
C GLN A 14 2.14 9.59 -28.14
N GLY A 15 2.34 8.27 -28.15
CA GLY A 15 1.32 7.27 -28.47
C GLY A 15 0.11 7.28 -27.52
N SER A 16 -0.74 6.25 -27.60
CA SER A 16 -1.92 6.14 -26.73
C SER A 16 -1.55 6.32 -25.26
N PRO A 17 -2.25 7.20 -24.50
CA PRO A 17 -1.90 7.45 -23.10
C PRO A 17 -2.09 6.17 -22.27
N PRO A 18 -1.33 6.01 -21.17
CA PRO A 18 -1.54 4.89 -20.28
C PRO A 18 -2.94 4.95 -19.67
N ARG A 19 -3.56 3.79 -19.50
CA ARG A 19 -4.75 3.66 -18.66
C ARG A 19 -4.30 3.72 -17.20
N ILE A 20 -4.88 4.64 -16.44
CA ILE A 20 -4.63 4.75 -15.00
C ILE A 20 -5.57 3.80 -14.26
N ILE A 21 -4.99 3.02 -13.33
CA ILE A 21 -5.72 2.30 -12.28
C ILE A 21 -5.39 3.04 -11.00
N THR A 22 -6.40 3.64 -10.37
CA THR A 22 -6.19 4.59 -9.26
C THR A 22 -6.73 4.05 -7.95
N SER A 23 -6.03 4.34 -6.85
CA SER A 23 -6.57 4.15 -5.51
C SER A 23 -7.23 5.39 -4.92
N GLY A 24 -7.13 6.53 -5.61
CA GLY A 24 -7.31 7.81 -4.94
C GLY A 24 -6.31 7.95 -3.79
N ARG A 25 -6.77 8.41 -2.62
CA ARG A 25 -5.96 8.49 -1.40
C ARG A 25 -5.79 7.11 -0.77
N ALA A 26 -4.67 6.88 -0.08
CA ALA A 26 -4.52 5.70 0.77
C ALA A 26 -5.41 5.79 2.02
N LEU A 27 -5.62 4.67 2.72
CA LEU A 27 -6.03 4.68 4.12
C LEU A 27 -4.79 4.60 5.00
N SER A 28 -4.77 5.41 6.05
CA SER A 28 -3.72 5.38 7.06
C SER A 28 -4.33 5.31 8.45
N ARG A 29 -3.65 4.65 9.38
CA ARG A 29 -4.08 4.65 10.78
C ARG A 29 -3.87 6.03 11.38
N ARG A 30 -4.88 6.57 12.05
CA ARG A 30 -4.82 7.86 12.75
C ARG A 30 -3.65 7.88 13.74
N GLY A 31 -2.84 8.93 13.69
CA GLY A 31 -1.62 9.07 14.51
C GLY A 31 -0.43 8.20 14.07
N GLY A 32 -0.59 7.39 13.02
CA GLY A 32 0.48 6.58 12.45
C GLY A 32 1.17 7.22 11.24
N TYR A 33 2.19 6.53 10.72
CA TYR A 33 2.84 6.89 9.47
C TYR A 33 1.86 6.84 8.28
N GLY A 34 2.09 7.71 7.29
CA GLY A 34 1.32 7.73 6.05
C GLY A 34 0.14 8.71 6.02
N ALA A 35 -0.08 9.52 7.06
CA ALA A 35 -1.13 10.55 7.07
C ALA A 35 -1.01 11.57 5.92
N PHE A 36 0.20 11.81 5.40
CA PHE A 36 0.41 12.66 4.23
C PHE A 36 0.02 11.99 2.90
N LEU A 37 0.02 10.64 2.86
CA LEU A 37 -0.35 9.82 1.69
C LEU A 37 -1.82 9.42 1.69
N GLY A 38 -2.45 9.36 2.87
CA GLY A 38 -3.77 8.77 3.04
C GLY A 38 -4.72 9.58 3.90
N THR A 39 -5.97 9.15 3.96
CA THR A 39 -6.97 9.64 4.90
C THR A 39 -6.74 8.95 6.24
N PRO A 40 -6.50 9.69 7.34
CA PRO A 40 -6.36 9.09 8.68
C PRO A 40 -7.72 8.60 9.20
N VAL A 41 -7.81 7.31 9.52
CA VAL A 41 -8.99 6.66 10.10
C VAL A 41 -8.60 5.83 11.33
N GLY A 42 -9.54 5.65 12.26
CA GLY A 42 -9.30 4.99 13.56
C GLY A 42 -10.33 3.95 13.98
N THR A 43 -11.57 3.99 13.47
CA THR A 43 -12.61 2.99 13.77
C THR A 43 -13.00 2.19 12.53
N ARG A 44 -13.61 1.01 12.73
CA ARG A 44 -14.14 0.19 11.62
C ARG A 44 -15.19 0.93 10.79
N GLN A 45 -16.01 1.76 11.45
CA GLN A 45 -17.00 2.61 10.79
C GLN A 45 -16.32 3.68 9.92
N GLU A 46 -15.27 4.34 10.43
CA GLU A 46 -14.49 5.29 9.63
C GLU A 46 -13.81 4.62 8.43
N ILE A 47 -13.25 3.42 8.63
CA ILE A 47 -12.65 2.62 7.54
C ILE A 47 -13.68 2.31 6.46
N ALA A 48 -14.85 1.77 6.82
CA ALA A 48 -15.89 1.41 5.87
C ALA A 48 -16.44 2.64 5.12
N ALA A 49 -16.65 3.75 5.84
CA ALA A 49 -17.10 5.00 5.23
C ALA A 49 -16.09 5.54 4.21
N GLU A 50 -14.79 5.51 4.52
CA GLU A 50 -13.77 5.98 3.58
C GLU A 50 -13.59 5.04 2.38
N ILE A 51 -13.70 3.71 2.56
CA ILE A 51 -13.69 2.76 1.43
C ILE A 51 -14.87 3.02 0.49
N LEU A 52 -16.08 3.19 1.03
CA LEU A 52 -17.27 3.50 0.22
C LEU A 52 -17.12 4.84 -0.51
N LYS A 53 -16.58 5.86 0.17
CA LYS A 53 -16.29 7.15 -0.45
C LYS A 53 -15.29 7.01 -1.59
N LEU A 54 -14.16 6.34 -1.38
CA LEU A 54 -13.17 6.10 -2.44
C LEU A 54 -13.76 5.33 -3.61
N ARG A 55 -14.61 4.32 -3.35
CA ARG A 55 -15.36 3.62 -4.40
C ARG A 55 -16.23 4.56 -5.21
N ASN A 56 -16.99 5.42 -4.54
CA ASN A 56 -17.88 6.40 -5.20
C ASN A 56 -17.09 7.46 -5.98
N ASP A 57 -15.89 7.78 -5.51
CA ASP A 57 -14.92 8.68 -6.17
C ASP A 57 -14.11 7.98 -7.27
N GLY A 58 -14.47 6.74 -7.65
CA GLY A 58 -13.90 6.03 -8.79
C GLY A 58 -12.57 5.31 -8.51
N ALA A 59 -12.25 4.96 -7.27
CA ALA A 59 -11.11 4.11 -6.98
C ALA A 59 -11.30 2.70 -7.59
N ASP A 60 -10.26 2.20 -8.25
CA ASP A 60 -10.18 0.85 -8.82
C ASP A 60 -9.60 -0.16 -7.83
N ILE A 61 -8.83 0.31 -6.85
CA ILE A 61 -8.13 -0.51 -5.84
C ILE A 61 -7.96 0.29 -4.54
N ILE A 62 -7.93 -0.36 -3.38
CA ILE A 62 -7.66 0.31 -2.11
C ILE A 62 -6.17 0.23 -1.77
N LYS A 63 -5.57 1.36 -1.37
CA LYS A 63 -4.20 1.40 -0.83
C LYS A 63 -4.22 1.56 0.68
N ILE A 64 -3.45 0.75 1.40
CA ILE A 64 -3.29 0.88 2.85
C ILE A 64 -1.84 0.98 3.28
N ILE A 65 -1.63 1.49 4.49
CA ILE A 65 -0.33 1.60 5.16
C ILE A 65 -0.31 0.65 6.38
N THR A 66 0.51 -0.40 6.33
CA THR A 66 0.58 -1.46 7.37
C THR A 66 1.91 -1.49 8.13
N SER A 67 2.87 -0.68 7.72
CA SER A 67 4.15 -0.49 8.41
C SER A 67 4.54 0.98 8.48
N GLY A 68 5.49 1.31 9.36
CA GLY A 68 6.14 2.61 9.39
C GLY A 68 7.29 2.75 8.39
N VAL A 69 8.16 3.73 8.66
CA VAL A 69 9.31 4.07 7.81
C VAL A 69 10.43 3.06 8.03
N VAL A 70 11.14 2.76 6.96
CA VAL A 70 12.39 2.00 7.03
C VAL A 70 13.54 2.91 7.44
N SER A 71 14.29 2.51 8.47
CA SER A 71 15.57 3.13 8.77
C SER A 71 16.62 2.62 7.78
N PHE A 72 17.28 3.55 7.09
CA PHE A 72 18.44 3.24 6.24
C PHE A 72 19.76 3.35 7.00
N GLU A 73 19.75 3.97 8.19
CA GLU A 73 20.93 4.07 9.07
C GLU A 73 21.07 2.82 9.95
N LEU A 74 19.94 2.18 10.29
CA LEU A 74 19.89 0.90 11.01
C LEU A 74 19.16 -0.14 10.14
N PRO A 75 19.89 -0.85 9.25
CA PRO A 75 19.31 -1.87 8.39
C PRO A 75 18.49 -2.90 9.19
N GLY A 76 17.32 -3.27 8.65
CA GLY A 76 16.37 -4.19 9.29
C GLY A 76 15.37 -3.49 10.23
N THR A 77 15.52 -2.20 10.51
CA THR A 77 14.62 -1.49 11.41
C THR A 77 13.46 -0.83 10.65
N VAL A 78 12.23 -1.17 11.05
CA VAL A 78 11.00 -0.53 10.60
C VAL A 78 10.34 0.12 11.81
N THR A 79 10.00 1.41 11.71
CA THR A 79 9.29 2.08 12.81
C THR A 79 7.90 1.45 12.99
N ALA A 80 7.42 1.40 14.23
CA ALA A 80 6.03 1.02 14.48
C ALA A 80 5.07 1.97 13.75
N GLY A 81 3.96 1.43 13.25
CA GLY A 81 2.93 2.24 12.59
C GLY A 81 2.12 1.43 11.58
N GLY A 82 0.99 2.00 11.19
CA GLY A 82 0.06 1.37 10.24
C GLY A 82 -1.02 0.51 10.90
N PHE A 83 -1.84 -0.09 10.05
CA PHE A 83 -2.89 -1.03 10.44
C PHE A 83 -2.31 -2.36 10.93
N GLY A 84 -2.88 -2.90 12.00
CA GLY A 84 -2.55 -4.25 12.50
C GLY A 84 -3.25 -5.34 11.69
N ALA A 85 -2.93 -6.61 11.96
CA ALA A 85 -3.49 -7.76 11.24
C ALA A 85 -5.03 -7.76 11.19
N ASP A 86 -5.69 -7.53 12.33
CA ASP A 86 -7.16 -7.50 12.43
C ASP A 86 -7.78 -6.35 11.62
N ASP A 87 -7.12 -5.21 11.57
CA ASP A 87 -7.56 -4.07 10.77
C ASP A 87 -7.42 -4.40 9.27
N VAL A 88 -6.30 -5.00 8.86
CA VAL A 88 -6.07 -5.37 7.46
C VAL A 88 -7.08 -6.41 6.99
N LEU A 89 -7.35 -7.43 7.81
CA LEU A 89 -8.37 -8.44 7.53
C LEU A 89 -9.75 -7.80 7.35
N PHE A 90 -10.11 -6.87 8.25
CA PHE A 90 -11.36 -6.12 8.13
C PHE A 90 -11.41 -5.27 6.85
N ILE A 91 -10.32 -4.56 6.54
CA ILE A 91 -10.23 -3.71 5.33
C ILE A 91 -10.37 -4.54 4.05
N VAL A 92 -9.70 -5.70 3.96
CA VAL A 92 -9.80 -6.60 2.81
C VAL A 92 -11.24 -7.08 2.63
N ALA A 93 -11.88 -7.53 3.72
CA ALA A 93 -13.27 -7.96 3.68
C ALA A 93 -14.22 -6.82 3.26
N GLU A 94 -14.03 -5.61 3.80
CA GLU A 94 -14.86 -4.45 3.51
C GLU A 94 -14.69 -3.96 2.06
N ALA A 95 -13.45 -3.85 1.57
CA ALA A 95 -13.17 -3.51 0.18
C ALA A 95 -13.77 -4.55 -0.79
N GLY A 96 -13.72 -5.84 -0.41
CA GLY A 96 -14.30 -6.93 -1.16
C GLY A 96 -15.81 -6.81 -1.39
N LYS A 97 -16.57 -6.25 -0.44
CA LYS A 97 -18.02 -5.97 -0.61
C LYS A 97 -18.32 -5.02 -1.76
N HIS A 98 -17.34 -4.21 -2.14
CA HIS A 98 -17.43 -3.26 -3.25
C HIS A 98 -16.68 -3.74 -4.51
N GLY A 99 -16.20 -4.99 -4.52
CA GLY A 99 -15.43 -5.55 -5.63
C GLY A 99 -14.05 -4.90 -5.81
N LEU A 100 -13.48 -4.32 -4.74
CA LEU A 100 -12.17 -3.69 -4.76
C LEU A 100 -11.12 -4.62 -4.12
N ALA A 101 -9.96 -4.73 -4.76
CA ALA A 101 -8.79 -5.36 -4.15
C ALA A 101 -8.04 -4.38 -3.24
N VAL A 102 -7.10 -4.89 -2.43
CA VAL A 102 -6.26 -4.08 -1.54
C VAL A 102 -4.79 -4.26 -1.87
N MET A 103 -4.03 -3.17 -1.94
CA MET A 103 -2.57 -3.15 -1.98
C MET A 103 -2.01 -2.55 -0.68
N ALA A 104 -0.97 -3.15 -0.10
CA ALA A 104 -0.43 -2.75 1.19
C ALA A 104 1.00 -2.24 1.07
N HIS A 105 1.27 -1.03 1.57
CA HIS A 105 2.63 -0.65 1.96
C HIS A 105 3.01 -1.47 3.20
N ALA A 106 3.95 -2.40 3.04
CA ALA A 106 4.45 -3.24 4.12
C ALA A 106 5.96 -3.44 3.99
N ASN A 107 6.68 -3.20 5.08
CA ASN A 107 8.10 -3.47 5.22
C ASN A 107 8.34 -4.30 6.49
N GLY A 108 9.31 -5.20 6.44
CA GLY A 108 9.58 -6.17 7.50
C GLY A 108 8.62 -7.36 7.47
N GLU A 109 9.15 -8.52 7.85
CA GLU A 109 8.46 -9.81 7.72
C GLU A 109 7.08 -9.84 8.41
N ALA A 110 6.97 -9.28 9.62
CA ALA A 110 5.72 -9.31 10.38
C ALA A 110 4.56 -8.59 9.65
N ALA A 111 4.83 -7.41 9.08
CA ALA A 111 3.81 -6.65 8.36
C ALA A 111 3.47 -7.31 7.01
N ILE A 112 4.48 -7.88 6.33
CA ILE A 112 4.29 -8.61 5.06
C ILE A 112 3.43 -9.85 5.29
N ARG A 113 3.77 -10.67 6.29
CA ARG A 113 3.00 -11.87 6.68
C ARG A 113 1.56 -11.51 7.01
N ALA A 114 1.34 -10.56 7.92
CA ALA A 114 0.00 -10.18 8.34
C ALA A 114 -0.87 -9.68 7.17
N ALA A 115 -0.30 -8.88 6.26
CA ALA A 115 -1.02 -8.41 5.09
C ALA A 115 -1.31 -9.54 4.08
N ALA A 116 -0.35 -10.44 3.85
CA ALA A 116 -0.53 -11.56 2.95
C ALA A 116 -1.59 -12.56 3.46
N GLU A 117 -1.53 -12.92 4.74
CA GLU A 117 -2.50 -13.79 5.41
C GLU A 117 -3.91 -13.18 5.41
N ALA A 118 -4.02 -11.85 5.53
CA ALA A 118 -5.28 -11.14 5.42
C ALA A 118 -5.86 -11.07 3.99
N GLY A 119 -5.10 -11.48 2.97
CA GLY A 119 -5.57 -11.60 1.58
C GLY A 119 -5.45 -10.32 0.76
N VAL A 120 -4.48 -9.44 1.05
CA VAL A 120 -4.17 -8.34 0.13
C VAL A 120 -3.74 -8.87 -1.24
N ARG A 121 -4.02 -8.11 -2.30
CA ARG A 121 -3.61 -8.47 -3.66
C ARG A 121 -2.11 -8.27 -3.88
N SER A 122 -1.53 -7.24 -3.28
CA SER A 122 -0.11 -6.96 -3.44
C SER A 122 0.54 -6.33 -2.21
N ILE A 123 1.83 -6.63 -2.06
CA ILE A 123 2.75 -6.00 -1.13
C ILE A 123 3.62 -5.02 -1.91
N GLU A 124 3.56 -3.76 -1.48
CA GLU A 124 4.27 -2.64 -2.07
C GLU A 124 5.54 -2.38 -1.26
N HIS A 125 6.65 -2.11 -1.95
CA HIS A 125 8.01 -2.01 -1.40
C HIS A 125 8.56 -3.36 -0.93
N GLY A 126 8.06 -3.90 0.18
CA GLY A 126 8.57 -5.14 0.77
C GLY A 126 10.03 -5.03 1.18
N PHE A 127 10.48 -3.90 1.74
CA PHE A 127 11.85 -3.82 2.25
C PHE A 127 12.02 -4.79 3.42
N PHE A 128 13.21 -5.42 3.48
CA PHE A 128 13.52 -6.55 4.37
C PHE A 128 12.68 -7.80 4.10
N MET A 129 12.39 -8.07 2.82
CA MET A 129 11.83 -9.34 2.36
C MET A 129 12.79 -10.49 2.71
N THR A 130 12.25 -11.56 3.30
CA THR A 130 12.97 -12.81 3.62
C THR A 130 12.43 -13.96 2.77
N ASP A 131 13.15 -15.07 2.69
CA ASP A 131 12.68 -16.28 1.99
C ASP A 131 11.36 -16.79 2.60
N ALA A 132 11.26 -16.77 3.93
CA ALA A 132 10.02 -17.12 4.64
C ALA A 132 8.85 -16.20 4.26
N ALA A 133 9.12 -14.90 4.08
CA ALA A 133 8.11 -13.97 3.60
C ALA A 133 7.69 -14.27 2.14
N LEU A 134 8.64 -14.60 1.26
CA LEU A 134 8.35 -14.99 -0.12
C LEU A 134 7.50 -16.26 -0.20
N ASP A 135 7.78 -17.26 0.64
CA ASP A 135 6.98 -18.48 0.73
C ASP A 135 5.52 -18.18 1.11
N ILE A 136 5.29 -17.26 2.05
CA ILE A 136 3.94 -16.83 2.42
C ILE A 136 3.26 -16.14 1.24
N LEU A 137 3.96 -15.23 0.54
CA LEU A 137 3.38 -14.58 -0.64
C LEU A 137 2.98 -15.60 -1.71
N ALA A 138 3.80 -16.62 -1.93
CA ALA A 138 3.51 -17.70 -2.87
C ALA A 138 2.27 -18.51 -2.44
N VAL A 139 2.19 -18.92 -1.17
CA VAL A 139 1.03 -19.66 -0.61
C VAL A 139 -0.27 -18.87 -0.76
N HIS A 140 -0.24 -17.57 -0.45
CA HIS A 140 -1.42 -16.70 -0.49
C HIS A 140 -1.66 -16.05 -1.87
N LYS A 141 -0.82 -16.34 -2.87
CA LYS A 141 -0.89 -15.78 -4.24
C LYS A 141 -0.89 -14.25 -4.26
N VAL A 142 -0.05 -13.66 -3.42
CA VAL A 142 0.10 -12.21 -3.27
C VAL A 142 1.26 -11.72 -4.12
N PHE A 143 1.03 -10.67 -4.92
CA PHE A 143 2.09 -10.09 -5.75
C PHE A 143 3.05 -9.24 -4.91
N TRP A 144 4.34 -9.35 -5.17
CA TRP A 144 5.33 -8.40 -4.65
C TRP A 144 5.64 -7.34 -5.70
N VAL A 145 5.50 -6.07 -5.32
CA VAL A 145 5.81 -4.90 -6.16
C VAL A 145 6.98 -4.12 -5.53
N PRO A 146 8.23 -4.52 -5.81
CA PRO A 146 9.40 -3.88 -5.24
C PRO A 146 9.66 -2.51 -5.85
N THR A 147 9.91 -1.50 -5.00
CA THR A 147 10.38 -0.19 -5.44
C THR A 147 11.91 -0.14 -5.45
N ALA A 148 12.54 -1.02 -6.23
CA ALA A 148 13.99 -1.25 -6.23
C ALA A 148 14.81 0.03 -6.49
N GLY A 149 14.34 0.93 -7.36
CA GLY A 149 15.02 2.21 -7.63
C GLY A 149 15.07 3.14 -6.41
N ALA A 150 14.07 3.10 -5.53
CA ALA A 150 14.10 3.87 -4.28
C ALA A 150 15.12 3.29 -3.29
N LEU A 151 15.17 1.95 -3.18
CA LEU A 151 16.15 1.25 -2.36
C LEU A 151 17.58 1.54 -2.81
N ARG A 152 17.84 1.40 -4.12
CA ARG A 152 19.16 1.68 -4.71
C ARG A 152 19.64 3.09 -4.35
N ARG A 153 18.79 4.11 -4.53
CA ARG A 153 19.14 5.49 -4.18
C ARG A 153 19.38 5.70 -2.68
N ALA A 154 18.70 4.96 -1.82
CA ALA A 154 18.91 5.04 -0.38
C ALA A 154 20.27 4.45 0.01
N VAL A 155 20.65 3.31 -0.58
CA VAL A 155 21.96 2.67 -0.40
C VAL A 155 23.08 3.59 -0.90
N GLU A 156 22.98 4.08 -2.14
CA GLU A 156 23.99 4.99 -2.72
C GLU A 156 24.22 6.25 -1.86
N ARG A 157 23.17 6.77 -1.22
CA ARG A 157 23.29 7.92 -0.30
C ARG A 157 23.94 7.57 1.04
N ALA A 158 23.73 6.35 1.53
CA ALA A 158 24.33 5.89 2.77
C ALA A 158 25.84 5.64 2.60
N GLU A 159 26.25 5.10 1.44
CA GLU A 159 27.66 4.87 1.11
C GLU A 159 28.42 6.16 0.80
N ALA A 160 27.73 7.22 0.40
CA ALA A 160 28.33 8.53 0.11
C ALA A 160 28.56 9.41 1.37
N ARG A 161 28.27 8.90 2.57
CA ARG A 161 28.50 9.56 3.86
C ARG A 161 29.73 8.98 4.54
#